data_AF-A0A229TVS0-F1
#
_entry.id   AF-A0A229TVS0-F1
#
_cell.length_a   1.000
_cell.length_b   1.000
_cell.length_c   1.000
_cell.angle_alpha   90.00
_cell.angle_beta   90.00
_cell.angle_gamma   90.00
#
_symmetry.space_group_name_H-M   'P 1'
#
loop_
_entity.id
_entity.type
_entity.pdbx_description
1 polymer ?
#
loop_
_entity_poly.entity_id
_entity_poly.type
_entity_poly.pdbx_seq_one_letter_code
_entity_poly.pdbx_strand_id
1 'polypeptide(L)'
;MTRARRIDTHRRLVPPRYADWMHEKGIRPGGVDLPSWSESPALKFRDGHDIQTGILSLSTPGVWFGDDGQARRWAREVNEYSAEVVARRPGRFGFFATLTLPDVEGALAEAAYALDELHADGIVLLANNDGRYLGDPGSRPLLEFLPLWGDHRVAPCDAASYELHHPVVGLVTVTQQTLSIARSPGQVLIVCTTPAGSPSDEALALLRQTRSGAEDVGCGPEPAGATAPRARHSGGRGR
;
A
#
# COMPACT_ATOMS: atom_id res chain seq x y z
N MET A 1 3.14 -37.00 -22.44
CA MET A 1 4.15 -36.10 -21.87
C MET A 1 3.51 -34.74 -21.64
N THR A 2 3.44 -34.28 -20.41
CA THR A 2 2.93 -32.94 -20.06
C THR A 2 3.92 -31.90 -20.57
N ARG A 3 3.49 -31.01 -21.49
CA ARG A 3 4.34 -29.94 -22.05
C ARG A 3 4.82 -29.04 -20.90
N ALA A 4 6.12 -28.76 -20.83
CA ALA A 4 6.67 -27.86 -19.82
C ALA A 4 6.02 -26.48 -19.92
N ARG A 5 5.48 -26.00 -18.80
CA ARG A 5 4.77 -24.72 -18.70
C ARG A 5 5.79 -23.58 -18.62
N ARG A 6 6.00 -22.82 -19.70
CA ARG A 6 6.93 -21.67 -19.70
C ARG A 6 6.25 -20.42 -19.13
N ILE A 7 6.94 -19.73 -18.25
CA ILE A 7 6.54 -18.44 -17.68
C ILE A 7 7.54 -17.39 -18.13
N ASP A 8 7.06 -16.33 -18.78
CA ASP A 8 7.83 -15.14 -19.13
C ASP A 8 7.63 -14.08 -18.04
N THR A 9 8.66 -13.84 -17.23
CA THR A 9 8.59 -12.89 -16.11
C THR A 9 8.89 -11.44 -16.50
N HIS A 10 9.26 -11.19 -17.76
CA HIS A 10 9.72 -9.88 -18.23
C HIS A 10 8.86 -9.37 -19.38
N ARG A 11 7.54 -9.37 -19.20
CA ARG A 11 6.61 -8.87 -20.20
C ARG A 11 6.23 -7.43 -19.91
N ARG A 12 6.55 -6.52 -20.83
CA ARG A 12 6.16 -5.11 -20.69
C ARG A 12 4.69 -4.88 -21.03
N LEU A 13 4.07 -4.04 -20.22
CA LEU A 13 2.72 -3.51 -20.38
C LEU A 13 2.80 -2.00 -20.44
N VAL A 14 2.03 -1.38 -21.33
CA VAL A 14 1.77 0.07 -21.32
C VAL A 14 0.26 0.25 -21.44
N PRO A 15 -0.45 0.62 -20.36
CA PRO A 15 -1.89 0.86 -20.44
C PRO A 15 -2.22 1.98 -21.44
N PRO A 16 -3.27 1.87 -22.26
CA PRO A 16 -3.58 2.85 -23.30
C PRO A 16 -3.69 4.30 -22.79
N ARG A 17 -4.44 4.52 -21.70
CA ARG A 17 -4.59 5.86 -21.10
C ARG A 17 -3.28 6.45 -20.62
N TYR A 18 -2.38 5.61 -20.11
CA TYR A 18 -1.05 6.03 -19.69
C TYR A 18 -0.16 6.38 -20.90
N ALA A 19 -0.25 5.61 -21.99
CA ALA A 19 0.44 5.91 -23.24
C ALA A 19 -0.02 7.24 -23.85
N ASP A 20 -1.35 7.46 -23.91
CA ASP A 20 -1.94 8.70 -24.44
C ASP A 20 -1.47 9.92 -23.64
N TRP A 21 -1.50 9.83 -22.30
CA TRP A 21 -1.00 10.88 -21.44
C TRP A 21 0.50 11.16 -21.64
N MET A 22 1.34 10.12 -21.77
CA MET A 22 2.77 10.32 -22.06
C MET A 22 2.99 10.99 -23.43
N HIS A 23 2.22 10.62 -24.45
CA HIS A 23 2.26 11.26 -25.76
C HIS A 23 1.88 12.73 -25.69
N GLU A 24 0.80 13.09 -24.98
CA GLU A 24 0.38 14.47 -24.76
C GLU A 24 1.46 15.32 -24.07
N LYS A 25 2.24 14.69 -23.17
CA LYS A 25 3.36 15.35 -22.48
C LYS A 25 4.66 15.34 -23.27
N GLY A 26 4.71 14.73 -24.45
CA GLY A 26 5.93 14.58 -25.25
C GLY A 26 6.99 13.70 -24.58
N ILE A 27 6.59 12.84 -23.65
CA ILE A 27 7.50 11.96 -22.90
C ILE A 27 7.89 10.78 -23.79
N ARG A 28 9.20 10.60 -24.00
CA ARG A 28 9.78 9.52 -24.81
C ARG A 28 10.74 8.70 -23.95
N PRO A 29 10.28 7.60 -23.33
CA PRO A 29 11.10 6.81 -22.43
C PRO A 29 12.32 6.25 -23.16
N GLY A 30 13.54 6.55 -22.70
CA GLY A 30 14.76 6.13 -23.39
C GLY A 30 14.95 6.72 -24.80
N GLY A 31 14.21 7.80 -25.14
CA GLY A 31 14.27 8.45 -26.45
C GLY A 31 13.55 7.70 -27.58
N VAL A 32 12.81 6.64 -27.26
CA VAL A 32 12.01 5.87 -28.23
C VAL A 32 10.54 6.23 -28.15
N ASP A 33 9.84 6.10 -29.27
CA ASP A 33 8.39 6.25 -29.30
C ASP A 33 7.72 5.11 -28.54
N LEU A 34 6.63 5.45 -27.86
CA LEU A 34 5.87 4.47 -27.10
C LEU A 34 5.17 3.51 -28.06
N PRO A 35 5.37 2.19 -27.91
CA PRO A 35 4.66 1.23 -28.73
C PRO A 35 3.17 1.26 -28.38
N SER A 36 2.32 1.05 -29.38
CA SER A 36 0.92 0.72 -29.11
C SER A 36 0.85 -0.64 -28.41
N TRP A 37 0.14 -0.70 -27.30
CA TRP A 37 -0.04 -1.93 -26.54
C TRP A 37 -1.50 -2.36 -26.57
N SER A 38 -1.73 -3.65 -26.78
CA SER A 38 -3.03 -4.28 -26.55
C SER A 38 -2.86 -5.74 -26.14
N GLU A 39 -3.87 -6.28 -25.48
CA GLU A 39 -3.89 -7.66 -24.99
C GLU A 39 -3.78 -8.69 -26.13
N SER A 40 -4.48 -8.47 -27.24
CA SER A 40 -4.59 -9.45 -28.33
C SER A 40 -3.25 -9.78 -29.01
N PRO A 41 -2.41 -8.80 -29.42
CA PRO A 41 -1.05 -9.08 -29.87
C PRO A 41 -0.17 -9.73 -28.80
N ALA A 42 -0.32 -9.34 -27.52
CA ALA A 42 0.45 -9.94 -26.43
C ALA A 42 0.12 -11.43 -26.25
N LEU A 43 -1.16 -11.82 -26.36
CA LEU A 43 -1.60 -13.20 -26.36
C LEU A 43 -1.06 -13.98 -27.57
N LYS A 44 -1.21 -13.43 -28.79
CA LYS A 44 -0.73 -14.08 -30.03
C LYS A 44 0.76 -14.37 -29.99
N PHE A 45 1.57 -13.42 -29.52
CA PHE A 45 3.01 -13.62 -29.36
C PHE A 45 3.29 -14.82 -28.44
N ARG A 46 2.58 -14.92 -27.32
CA ARG A 46 2.82 -16.00 -26.35
C ARG A 46 2.39 -17.36 -26.86
N ASP A 47 1.24 -17.44 -27.53
CA ASP A 47 0.75 -18.67 -28.16
C ASP A 47 1.73 -19.18 -29.23
N GLY A 48 2.33 -18.28 -30.02
CA GLY A 48 3.33 -18.62 -31.03
C GLY A 48 4.69 -19.07 -30.48
N HIS A 49 4.98 -18.80 -29.21
CA HIS A 49 6.27 -19.08 -28.55
C HIS A 49 6.18 -20.11 -27.41
N ASP A 50 5.03 -20.79 -27.26
CA ASP A 50 4.75 -21.76 -26.21
C ASP A 50 4.90 -21.20 -24.78
N ILE A 51 4.52 -19.93 -24.59
CA ILE A 51 4.58 -19.25 -23.28
C ILE A 51 3.21 -19.32 -22.59
N GLN A 52 3.12 -20.14 -21.54
CA GLN A 52 1.86 -20.35 -20.83
C GLN A 52 1.41 -19.12 -20.04
N THR A 53 2.32 -18.43 -19.36
CA THR A 53 2.02 -17.27 -18.50
C THR A 53 3.00 -16.14 -18.78
N GLY A 54 2.52 -14.90 -18.89
CA GLY A 54 3.36 -13.71 -18.95
C GLY A 54 3.09 -12.84 -17.72
N ILE A 55 4.14 -12.45 -17.00
CA ILE A 55 4.05 -11.51 -15.88
C ILE A 55 4.25 -10.10 -16.42
N LEU A 56 3.17 -9.33 -16.39
CA LEU A 56 3.11 -7.97 -16.89
C LEU A 56 3.81 -7.03 -15.91
N SER A 57 4.55 -6.06 -16.43
CA SER A 57 5.15 -4.99 -15.62
C SER A 57 5.27 -3.71 -16.45
N LEU A 58 5.03 -2.56 -15.80
CA LEU A 58 5.38 -1.26 -16.38
C LEU A 58 6.91 -1.12 -16.40
N SER A 59 7.45 -0.55 -17.49
CA SER A 59 8.89 -0.25 -17.61
C SER A 59 9.20 1.21 -17.29
N THR A 60 10.46 1.58 -17.47
CA THR A 60 10.90 2.97 -17.66
C THR A 60 9.87 3.71 -18.53
N PRO A 61 9.42 4.90 -18.09
CA PRO A 61 10.03 5.76 -17.07
C PRO A 61 9.49 5.53 -15.65
N GLY A 62 8.64 4.53 -15.42
CA GLY A 62 7.87 4.44 -14.16
C GLY A 62 6.69 5.41 -14.22
N VAL A 63 6.24 5.91 -13.07
CA VAL A 63 5.06 6.80 -12.96
C VAL A 63 5.36 8.16 -12.33
N TRP A 64 6.58 8.37 -11.83
CA TRP A 64 6.96 9.60 -11.15
C TRP A 64 7.66 10.58 -12.10
N PHE A 65 7.12 11.80 -12.18
CA PHE A 65 7.62 12.86 -13.07
C PHE A 65 7.70 14.22 -12.34
N GLY A 66 8.09 14.21 -11.06
CA GLY A 66 8.19 15.41 -10.23
C GLY A 66 6.97 15.74 -9.37
N ASP A 67 5.91 14.91 -9.40
CA ASP A 67 4.68 15.12 -8.65
C ASP A 67 4.19 13.79 -8.03
N ASP A 68 4.27 13.70 -6.70
CA ASP A 68 3.89 12.52 -5.93
C ASP A 68 2.39 12.18 -6.06
N GLY A 69 1.53 13.20 -6.08
CA GLY A 69 0.10 13.01 -6.21
C GLY A 69 -0.29 12.44 -7.57
N GLN A 70 0.38 12.90 -8.63
CA GLN A 70 0.24 12.35 -9.99
C GLN A 70 0.80 10.93 -10.07
N ALA A 71 1.97 10.68 -9.48
CA ALA A 71 2.57 9.35 -9.44
C ALA A 71 1.64 8.33 -8.76
N ARG A 72 1.02 8.68 -7.62
CA ARG A 72 0.03 7.83 -6.93
C ARG A 72 -1.18 7.51 -7.81
N ARG A 73 -1.74 8.50 -8.51
CA ARG A 73 -2.87 8.28 -9.43
C ARG A 73 -2.50 7.35 -10.58
N TRP A 74 -1.33 7.55 -11.19
CA TRP A 74 -0.89 6.70 -12.30
C TRP A 74 -0.49 5.30 -11.86
N ALA A 75 0.16 5.14 -10.70
CA ALA A 75 0.44 3.81 -10.14
C ALA A 75 -0.86 3.02 -9.97
N ARG A 76 -1.87 3.63 -9.34
CA ARG A 76 -3.19 3.03 -9.14
C ARG A 76 -3.82 2.60 -10.46
N GLU A 77 -3.91 3.51 -11.43
CA GLU A 77 -4.55 3.23 -12.72
C GLU A 77 -3.81 2.14 -13.50
N VAL A 78 -2.47 2.14 -13.48
CA VAL A 78 -1.65 1.11 -14.13
C VAL A 78 -1.84 -0.25 -13.48
N ASN A 79 -1.84 -0.31 -12.15
CA ASN A 79 -1.97 -1.55 -11.40
C ASN A 79 -3.38 -2.14 -11.55
N GLU A 80 -4.43 -1.32 -11.46
CA GLU A 80 -5.82 -1.75 -11.69
C GLU A 80 -6.01 -2.26 -13.12
N TYR A 81 -5.48 -1.55 -14.13
CA TYR A 81 -5.52 -2.03 -15.51
C TYR A 81 -4.80 -3.38 -15.69
N SER A 82 -3.67 -3.56 -15.00
CA SER A 82 -2.93 -4.83 -15.01
C SER A 82 -3.78 -5.96 -14.42
N ALA A 83 -4.43 -5.70 -13.28
CA ALA A 83 -5.34 -6.64 -12.63
C ALA A 83 -6.54 -6.97 -13.53
N GLU A 84 -7.12 -5.99 -14.24
CA GLU A 84 -8.19 -6.21 -15.21
C GLU A 84 -7.76 -7.10 -16.39
N VAL A 85 -6.53 -6.94 -16.89
CA VAL A 85 -5.98 -7.81 -17.93
C VAL A 85 -5.83 -9.25 -17.42
N VAL A 86 -5.37 -9.42 -16.17
CA VAL A 86 -5.27 -10.73 -15.53
C VAL A 86 -6.64 -11.37 -15.32
N ALA A 87 -7.61 -10.61 -14.80
CA ALA A 87 -8.97 -11.07 -14.53
C ALA A 87 -9.70 -11.54 -15.80
N ARG A 88 -9.46 -10.88 -16.94
CA ARG A 88 -10.04 -11.30 -18.23
C ARG A 88 -9.48 -12.63 -18.74
N ARG A 89 -8.26 -13.01 -18.36
CA ARG A 89 -7.58 -14.25 -18.81
C ARG A 89 -6.79 -14.92 -17.68
N PRO A 90 -7.45 -15.47 -16.64
CA PRO A 90 -6.77 -16.08 -15.51
C PRO A 90 -5.80 -17.20 -15.95
N GLY A 91 -4.64 -17.26 -15.31
CA GLY A 91 -3.58 -18.24 -15.63
C GLY A 91 -2.81 -17.96 -16.93
N ARG A 92 -3.30 -17.04 -17.79
CA ARG A 92 -2.52 -16.55 -18.93
C ARG A 92 -1.67 -15.36 -18.54
N PHE A 93 -2.13 -14.48 -17.67
CA PHE A 93 -1.34 -13.35 -17.20
C PHE A 93 -1.21 -13.39 -15.69
N GLY A 94 -0.10 -12.84 -15.20
CA GLY A 94 0.09 -12.31 -13.86
C GLY A 94 0.66 -10.89 -13.99
N PHE A 95 0.92 -10.21 -12.89
CA PHE A 95 1.57 -8.90 -12.94
C PHE A 95 2.41 -8.55 -11.71
N PHE A 96 3.45 -7.76 -11.95
CA PHE A 96 4.18 -7.06 -10.91
C PHE A 96 3.73 -5.61 -10.86
N ALA A 97 3.27 -5.17 -9.69
CA ALA A 97 2.76 -3.82 -9.49
C ALA A 97 3.89 -2.78 -9.55
N THR A 98 3.59 -1.65 -10.17
CA THR A 98 4.47 -0.48 -10.21
C THR A 98 4.21 0.39 -8.97
N LEU A 99 5.26 1.02 -8.44
CA LEU A 99 5.20 1.86 -7.25
C LEU A 99 5.63 3.31 -7.55
N THR A 100 5.40 4.20 -6.59
CA THR A 100 5.50 5.66 -6.76
C THR A 100 6.86 6.25 -6.40
N LEU A 101 7.93 5.44 -6.33
CA LEU A 101 9.25 5.94 -5.94
C LEU A 101 9.65 7.16 -6.79
N PRO A 102 10.27 8.20 -6.18
CA PRO A 102 10.82 8.24 -4.82
C PRO A 102 9.84 8.55 -3.69
N ASP A 103 8.54 8.69 -3.96
CA ASP A 103 7.52 8.83 -2.91
C ASP A 103 7.31 7.50 -2.16
N VAL A 104 7.99 7.35 -1.02
CA VAL A 104 8.01 6.12 -0.22
C VAL A 104 6.68 5.85 0.46
N GLU A 105 6.01 6.89 0.97
CA GLU A 105 4.70 6.75 1.61
C GLU A 105 3.65 6.28 0.60
N GLY A 106 3.65 6.87 -0.60
CA GLY A 106 2.82 6.41 -1.70
C GLY A 106 3.16 4.97 -2.11
N ALA A 107 4.44 4.60 -2.09
CA ALA A 107 4.90 3.28 -2.50
C ALA A 107 4.47 2.19 -1.51
N LEU A 108 4.52 2.47 -0.20
CA LEU A 108 4.03 1.57 0.84
C LEU A 108 2.52 1.37 0.74
N ALA A 109 1.77 2.46 0.61
CA ALA A 109 0.31 2.41 0.49
C ALA A 109 -0.12 1.65 -0.79
N GLU A 110 0.55 1.90 -1.91
CA GLU A 110 0.24 1.22 -3.17
C GLU A 110 0.72 -0.23 -3.18
N ALA A 111 1.83 -0.56 -2.53
CA ALA A 111 2.26 -1.95 -2.37
C ALA A 111 1.21 -2.75 -1.57
N ALA A 112 0.74 -2.23 -0.43
CA ALA A 112 -0.32 -2.88 0.34
C ALA A 112 -1.58 -3.09 -0.51
N TYR A 113 -2.07 -2.03 -1.18
CA TYR A 113 -3.26 -2.14 -2.04
C TYR A 113 -3.09 -3.16 -3.17
N ALA A 114 -1.99 -3.08 -3.92
CA ALA A 114 -1.78 -3.94 -5.07
C ALA A 114 -1.61 -5.42 -4.67
N LEU A 115 -0.95 -5.67 -3.55
CA LEU A 115 -0.70 -7.03 -3.08
C LEU A 115 -1.94 -7.63 -2.38
N ASP A 116 -2.62 -6.86 -1.54
CA ASP A 116 -3.77 -7.34 -0.75
C ASP A 116 -5.08 -7.34 -1.57
N GLU A 117 -5.38 -6.24 -2.28
CA GLU A 117 -6.67 -6.04 -2.95
C GLU A 117 -6.65 -6.48 -4.42
N LEU A 118 -5.55 -6.19 -5.13
CA LEU A 118 -5.42 -6.56 -6.55
C LEU A 118 -4.78 -7.93 -6.76
N HIS A 119 -4.25 -8.53 -5.69
CA HIS A 119 -3.53 -9.81 -5.71
C HIS A 119 -2.38 -9.84 -6.72
N ALA A 120 -1.59 -8.76 -6.77
CA ALA A 120 -0.37 -8.71 -7.59
C ALA A 120 0.58 -9.86 -7.24
N ASP A 121 1.22 -10.43 -8.26
CA ASP A 121 2.19 -11.53 -8.09
C ASP A 121 3.54 -11.05 -7.53
N GLY A 122 3.71 -9.74 -7.34
CA GLY A 122 4.91 -9.11 -6.82
C GLY A 122 5.02 -7.63 -7.20
N ILE A 123 6.21 -7.06 -7.01
CA ILE A 123 6.49 -5.64 -7.26
C ILE A 123 7.62 -5.50 -8.28
N VAL A 124 7.50 -4.53 -9.19
CA VAL A 124 8.59 -4.10 -10.08
C VAL A 124 9.14 -2.77 -9.60
N LEU A 125 10.46 -2.70 -9.39
CA LEU A 125 11.18 -1.47 -9.04
C LEU A 125 12.14 -1.08 -10.15
N LEU A 126 12.20 0.21 -10.44
CA LEU A 126 13.28 0.76 -11.25
C LEU A 126 14.54 0.89 -10.38
N ALA A 127 15.70 0.59 -10.97
CA ALA A 127 16.99 0.69 -10.28
C ALA A 127 17.33 2.13 -9.85
N ASN A 128 16.74 3.11 -10.54
CA ASN A 128 16.88 4.53 -10.27
C ASN A 128 15.52 5.21 -10.39
N ASN A 129 15.21 6.10 -9.45
CA ASN A 129 14.04 6.98 -9.47
C ASN A 129 14.52 8.39 -9.11
N ASP A 130 14.52 9.30 -10.09
CA ASP A 130 14.97 10.69 -9.92
C ASP A 130 16.38 10.84 -9.31
N GLY A 131 17.35 10.09 -9.84
CA GLY A 131 18.72 10.12 -9.32
C GLY A 131 18.91 9.34 -8.01
N ARG A 132 17.84 8.85 -7.37
CA ARG A 132 17.92 8.00 -6.18
C ARG A 132 17.95 6.53 -6.56
N TYR A 133 18.95 5.82 -6.05
CA TYR A 133 19.09 4.37 -6.21
C TYR A 133 18.46 3.65 -5.03
N LEU A 134 18.09 2.37 -5.21
CA LEU A 134 17.45 1.57 -4.15
C LEU A 134 18.31 1.39 -2.89
N GLY A 135 19.63 1.57 -2.98
CA GLY A 135 20.54 1.58 -1.83
C GLY A 135 20.52 2.86 -1.01
N ASP A 136 19.79 3.90 -1.45
CA ASP A 136 19.63 5.13 -0.70
C ASP A 136 18.84 4.88 0.60
N PRO A 137 19.22 5.51 1.74
CA PRO A 137 18.51 5.34 3.01
C PRO A 137 17.02 5.63 2.95
N GLY A 138 16.57 6.48 2.03
CA GLY A 138 15.16 6.81 1.81
C GLY A 138 14.32 5.60 1.36
N SER A 139 14.88 4.66 0.59
CA SER A 139 14.13 3.48 0.12
C SER A 139 14.06 2.35 1.15
N ARG A 140 14.83 2.43 2.25
CA ARG A 140 14.91 1.38 3.26
C ARG A 140 13.57 0.97 3.87
N PRO A 141 12.64 1.87 4.24
CA PRO A 141 11.34 1.46 4.78
C PRO A 141 10.56 0.56 3.83
N LEU A 142 10.57 0.87 2.53
CA LEU A 142 9.93 0.02 1.51
C LEU A 142 10.62 -1.34 1.39
N LEU A 143 11.95 -1.35 1.33
CA LEU A 143 12.72 -2.60 1.19
C LEU A 143 12.64 -3.51 2.43
N GLU A 144 12.40 -2.95 3.62
CA GLU A 144 12.11 -3.71 4.83
C GLU A 144 10.66 -4.22 4.87
N PHE A 145 9.71 -3.44 4.34
CA PHE A 145 8.30 -3.81 4.27
C PHE A 145 8.04 -5.01 3.35
N LEU A 146 8.61 -5.01 2.13
CA LEU A 146 8.27 -6.02 1.11
C LEU A 146 8.57 -7.48 1.55
N PRO A 147 9.70 -7.80 2.18
CA PRO A 147 9.94 -9.15 2.72
C PRO A 147 8.97 -9.53 3.85
N LEU A 148 8.62 -8.58 4.72
CA LEU A 148 7.67 -8.84 5.80
C LEU A 148 6.26 -9.17 5.25
N TRP A 149 5.83 -8.49 4.19
CA TRP A 149 4.59 -8.79 3.51
C TRP A 149 4.65 -10.17 2.83
N GLY A 150 5.74 -10.48 2.11
CA GLY A 150 5.95 -11.78 1.46
C GLY A 150 5.99 -12.97 2.43
N ASP A 151 6.47 -12.75 3.65
CA ASP A 151 6.43 -13.73 4.75
C ASP A 151 5.06 -13.78 5.47
N HIS A 152 4.06 -13.01 5.01
CA HIS A 152 2.74 -12.81 5.65
C HIS A 152 2.83 -12.37 7.12
N ARG A 153 3.88 -11.61 7.48
CA ARG A 153 4.08 -11.07 8.84
C ARG A 153 3.44 -9.70 9.04
N VAL A 154 2.96 -9.10 7.96
CA VAL A 154 2.16 -7.89 7.99
C VAL A 154 0.70 -8.31 7.86
N ALA A 155 -0.09 -8.02 8.90
CA ALA A 155 -1.54 -8.19 8.86
C ALA A 155 -2.19 -6.80 8.91
N PRO A 156 -3.34 -6.59 8.23
CA PRO A 156 -4.18 -5.43 8.45
C PRO A 156 -4.43 -5.26 9.95
N CYS A 157 -4.15 -4.07 10.48
CA CYS A 157 -4.42 -3.74 11.87
C CYS A 157 -5.91 -3.42 12.04
N ASP A 158 -6.75 -4.41 11.79
CA ASP A 158 -8.22 -4.29 11.90
C ASP A 158 -8.63 -4.19 13.37
N ALA A 159 -7.90 -4.88 14.24
CA ALA A 159 -8.00 -4.77 15.68
C ALA A 159 -6.65 -5.03 16.37
N ALA A 160 -6.24 -4.17 17.30
CA ALA A 160 -5.03 -4.37 18.10
C ALA A 160 -5.24 -3.89 19.54
N SER A 161 -4.66 -4.62 20.50
CA SER A 161 -4.68 -4.25 21.91
C SER A 161 -3.39 -3.54 22.31
N TYR A 162 -3.54 -2.43 23.04
CA TYR A 162 -2.45 -1.59 23.51
C TYR A 162 -2.51 -1.43 25.02
N GLU A 163 -1.35 -1.40 25.67
CA GLU A 163 -1.21 -0.92 27.03
C GLU A 163 -0.80 0.54 27.00
N LEU A 164 -1.66 1.40 27.53
CA LEU A 164 -1.46 2.84 27.60
C LEU A 164 -1.33 3.25 29.07
N HIS A 165 -0.51 4.25 29.35
CA HIS A 165 -0.40 4.80 30.70
C HIS A 165 -1.17 6.12 30.77
N HIS A 166 -2.33 6.12 31.43
CA HIS A 166 -3.12 7.31 31.69
C HIS A 166 -2.60 8.03 32.95
N PRO A 167 -2.44 9.36 32.95
CA PRO A 167 -1.80 10.09 34.04
C PRO A 167 -2.53 9.99 35.39
N VAL A 168 -3.85 9.74 35.37
CA VAL A 168 -4.69 9.69 36.58
C VAL A 168 -5.01 8.26 37.04
N VAL A 169 -5.18 7.32 36.11
CA VAL A 169 -5.63 5.95 36.44
C VAL A 169 -4.58 4.88 36.15
N GLY A 170 -3.38 5.28 35.74
CA GLY A 170 -2.28 4.37 35.45
C GLY A 170 -2.52 3.56 34.18
N LEU A 171 -2.13 2.29 34.20
CA LEU A 171 -2.20 1.41 33.04
C LEU A 171 -3.66 1.12 32.62
N VAL A 172 -3.93 1.29 31.33
CA VAL A 172 -5.22 1.01 30.69
C VAL A 172 -4.96 0.17 29.44
N THR A 173 -5.63 -0.97 29.35
CA THR A 173 -5.61 -1.82 28.15
C THR A 173 -6.74 -1.42 27.21
N VAL A 174 -6.39 -0.98 26.01
CA VAL A 174 -7.35 -0.51 25.00
C VAL A 174 -7.26 -1.38 23.75
N THR A 175 -8.38 -1.88 23.28
CA THR A 175 -8.54 -2.48 21.96
C THR A 175 -8.93 -1.38 20.97
N GLN A 176 -8.05 -1.11 20.02
CA GLN A 176 -8.33 -0.25 18.87
C GLN A 176 -8.89 -1.11 17.74
N GLN A 177 -9.96 -0.66 17.09
CA GLN A 177 -10.50 -1.23 15.86
C GLN A 177 -10.51 -0.15 14.78
N THR A 178 -10.03 -0.49 13.58
CA THR A 178 -10.01 0.43 12.43
C THR A 178 -11.10 0.03 11.45
N LEU A 179 -12.09 0.90 11.24
CA LEU A 179 -13.26 0.62 10.41
C LEU A 179 -13.30 1.58 9.21
N SER A 180 -13.27 1.02 8.00
CA SER A 180 -13.37 1.80 6.75
C SER A 180 -14.79 2.32 6.51
N ILE A 181 -14.92 3.57 6.06
CA ILE A 181 -16.23 4.17 5.73
C ILE A 181 -16.57 3.90 4.27
N ALA A 182 -17.59 3.05 4.04
CA ALA A 182 -17.94 2.51 2.72
C ALA A 182 -18.14 3.53 1.59
N ARG A 183 -18.54 4.77 1.89
CA ARG A 183 -18.81 5.83 0.88
C ARG A 183 -17.81 6.98 0.90
N SER A 184 -16.74 6.88 1.69
CA SER A 184 -15.69 7.89 1.80
C SER A 184 -14.31 7.24 1.79
N PRO A 185 -13.82 6.79 0.62
CA PRO A 185 -12.48 6.23 0.48
C PRO A 185 -11.44 7.24 1.00
N GLY A 186 -10.65 6.85 2.01
CA GLY A 186 -9.69 7.72 2.70
C GLY A 186 -10.12 8.17 4.11
N GLN A 187 -11.37 7.91 4.51
CA GLN A 187 -11.83 8.09 5.90
C GLN A 187 -11.95 6.75 6.61
N VAL A 188 -11.43 6.71 7.85
CA VAL A 188 -11.55 5.56 8.76
C VAL A 188 -12.10 6.04 10.09
N LEU A 189 -12.94 5.21 10.71
CA LEU A 189 -13.36 5.36 12.11
C LEU A 189 -12.46 4.48 12.96
N ILE A 190 -11.74 5.08 13.90
CA ILE A 190 -10.96 4.35 14.89
C ILE A 190 -11.76 4.26 16.18
N VAL A 191 -12.12 3.05 16.59
CA VAL A 191 -12.87 2.77 17.81
C VAL A 191 -11.94 2.20 18.84
N CYS A 192 -11.77 2.89 19.96
CA CYS A 192 -10.96 2.44 21.09
C CYS A 192 -11.88 2.03 22.24
N THR A 193 -11.87 0.74 22.60
CA THR A 193 -12.67 0.19 23.70
C THR A 193 -11.79 -0.52 24.73
N THR A 194 -12.29 -0.63 25.95
CA THR A 194 -11.76 -1.51 26.98
C THR A 194 -12.60 -2.78 27.03
N PRO A 195 -12.02 -3.95 27.37
CA PRO A 195 -12.83 -5.15 27.58
C PRO A 195 -13.88 -4.90 28.68
N ALA A 196 -15.15 -5.21 28.41
CA ALA A 196 -16.24 -4.97 29.35
C ALA A 196 -15.99 -5.68 30.70
N GLY A 197 -16.18 -4.94 31.80
CA GLY A 197 -15.94 -5.46 33.16
C GLY A 197 -14.47 -5.66 33.52
N SER A 198 -13.52 -5.16 32.71
CA SER A 198 -12.09 -5.16 33.06
C SER A 198 -11.74 -4.00 34.01
N PRO A 199 -10.60 -4.08 34.72
CA PRO A 199 -10.09 -2.94 35.50
C PRO A 199 -9.89 -1.67 34.66
N SER A 200 -9.59 -1.82 33.37
CA SER A 200 -9.47 -0.70 32.43
C SER A 200 -10.83 -0.06 32.11
N ASP A 201 -11.90 -0.87 32.01
CA ASP A 201 -13.27 -0.40 31.83
C ASP A 201 -13.78 0.37 33.06
N GLU A 202 -13.50 -0.15 34.26
CA GLU A 202 -13.80 0.53 35.53
C GLU A 202 -13.00 1.85 35.65
N ALA A 203 -11.71 1.84 35.31
CA ALA A 203 -10.87 3.02 35.32
C ALA A 203 -11.39 4.12 34.38
N LEU A 204 -11.83 3.76 33.17
CA LEU A 204 -12.44 4.71 32.24
C LEU A 204 -13.81 5.20 32.75
N ALA A 205 -14.60 4.35 33.39
CA ALA A 205 -15.87 4.75 34.00
C ALA A 205 -15.65 5.79 35.14
N LEU A 206 -14.64 5.60 35.98
CA LEU A 206 -14.26 6.54 37.04
C LEU A 206 -13.76 7.89 36.47
N LEU A 207 -12.99 7.85 35.37
CA LEU A 207 -12.57 9.08 34.67
C LEU A 207 -13.74 9.89 34.10
N ARG A 208 -14.78 9.21 33.61
CA ARG A 208 -15.99 9.90 33.13
C ARG A 208 -16.73 10.62 34.26
N GLN A 209 -16.80 9.99 35.43
CA GLN A 209 -17.48 10.52 36.61
C GLN A 209 -16.74 11.71 37.25
N THR A 210 -15.40 11.68 37.22
CA THR A 210 -14.57 12.79 37.72
C THR A 210 -14.61 14.02 36.81
N ARG A 211 -14.84 13.84 35.51
CA ARG A 211 -14.99 14.96 34.56
C ARG A 211 -16.34 15.68 34.68
N SER A 212 -17.39 15.00 35.14
CA SER A 212 -18.70 15.61 35.44
C SER A 212 -18.75 16.47 36.72
N GLY A 213 -17.65 16.55 37.47
CA GLY A 213 -17.50 17.44 38.63
C GLY A 213 -16.67 18.70 38.39
N ALA A 214 -16.18 18.92 37.16
CA ALA A 214 -15.42 20.12 36.77
C ALA A 214 -16.24 20.93 35.76
N GLU A 215 -16.81 22.04 36.21
CA GLU A 215 -17.42 23.04 35.33
C GLU A 215 -16.38 23.66 34.40
N ASP A 216 -16.77 23.82 33.13
CA ASP A 216 -16.27 24.70 32.07
C ASP A 216 -14.78 25.08 32.07
N VAL A 217 -13.98 24.34 31.29
CA VAL A 217 -12.80 24.91 30.62
C VAL A 217 -13.15 25.07 29.16
N GLY A 218 -13.51 26.29 28.79
CA GLY A 218 -13.78 26.68 27.41
C GLY A 218 -12.64 26.27 26.48
N CYS A 219 -13.02 25.77 25.30
CA CYS A 219 -12.11 25.49 24.19
C CYS A 219 -11.54 26.82 23.66
N GLY A 220 -10.47 27.31 24.29
CA GLY A 220 -9.53 28.25 23.68
C GLY A 220 -8.54 27.47 22.80
N PRO A 221 -8.01 28.07 21.72
CA PRO A 221 -7.10 27.37 20.82
C PRO A 221 -5.81 27.01 21.57
N GLU A 222 -5.46 25.72 21.65
CA GLU A 222 -4.15 25.29 22.17
C GLU A 222 -3.03 25.61 21.16
N PRO A 223 -1.83 25.97 21.65
CA PRO A 223 -0.70 26.37 20.83
C PRO A 223 0.01 25.16 20.19
N ALA A 224 0.63 25.41 19.03
CA ALA A 224 1.37 24.43 18.26
C ALA A 224 2.58 23.86 19.04
N GLY A 225 2.60 22.54 19.22
CA GLY A 225 3.82 21.80 19.58
C GLY A 225 3.62 20.75 20.68
N ALA A 226 3.06 19.60 20.35
CA ALA A 226 3.16 18.40 21.18
C ALA A 226 3.55 17.19 20.32
N THR A 227 4.70 16.61 20.63
CA THR A 227 5.30 15.45 19.96
C THR A 227 4.56 14.17 20.38
N ALA A 228 4.27 13.29 19.42
CA ALA A 228 3.54 12.04 19.68
C ALA A 228 4.29 11.08 20.63
N PRO A 229 3.59 10.34 21.53
CA PRO A 229 4.24 9.41 22.43
C PRO A 229 4.64 8.11 21.72
N ARG A 230 5.84 7.61 22.03
CA ARG A 230 6.35 6.32 21.53
C ARG A 230 5.64 5.14 22.20
N ALA A 231 4.92 4.34 21.41
CA ALA A 231 4.40 3.04 21.84
C ALA A 231 5.52 2.00 21.97
N ARG A 232 5.49 1.19 23.04
CA ARG A 232 6.30 -0.03 23.15
C ARG A 232 5.42 -1.23 22.78
N HIS A 233 5.80 -1.95 21.74
CA HIS A 233 5.15 -3.22 21.37
C HIS A 233 5.71 -4.37 22.20
N SER A 234 4.88 -5.00 23.02
CA SER A 234 5.18 -6.30 23.61
C SER A 234 4.75 -7.41 22.65
N GLY A 235 5.65 -7.81 21.76
CA GLY A 235 5.45 -8.99 20.91
C GLY A 235 5.54 -10.28 21.74
N GLY A 236 4.40 -10.94 21.93
CA GLY A 236 4.34 -12.26 22.55
C GLY A 236 4.95 -13.32 21.63
N ARG A 237 6.06 -13.93 22.06
CA ARG A 237 6.57 -15.17 21.45
C ARG A 237 5.70 -16.34 21.91
N GLY A 238 4.91 -16.89 20.98
CA GLY A 238 4.25 -18.19 21.12
C GLY A 238 5.14 -19.30 20.55
N ARG A 239 5.12 -20.45 21.22
CA ARG A 239 6.02 -21.62 21.07
C ARG A 239 5.82 -22.41 19.80
#